data_AF-A0A0F0HPC2-F1
#
_entry.id   AF-A0A0F0HPC2-F1
#
_cell.length_a   1.000
_cell.length_b   1.000
_cell.length_c   1.000
_cell.angle_alpha   90.00
_cell.angle_beta   90.00
_cell.angle_gamma   90.00
#
_symmetry.space_group_name_H-M   'P 1'
#
loop_
_entity.id
_entity.type
_entity.pdbx_description
1 polymer ?
#
loop_
_entity_poly.entity_id
_entity_poly.type
_entity_poly.pdbx_seq_one_letter_code
_entity_poly.pdbx_strand_id
1 'polypeptide(L)'
;MRWLTAGESHGPALVATLEGLPAGVPVTTAMVADALARRRLGYGRGARMKFEQDEVTFLGGVRHGLTMGSPVAVMVGNTEWPKWEL
;
A
#
# COMPACT_ATOMS: atom_id res chain seq x y z
N MET A 1 -1.87 15.15 -11.87
CA MET A 1 -1.76 13.84 -11.18
C MET A 1 -3.11 13.49 -10.61
N ARG A 2 -3.54 12.23 -10.71
CA ARG A 2 -4.80 11.73 -10.13
C ARG A 2 -4.55 10.39 -9.41
N TRP A 3 -5.43 10.03 -8.48
CA TRP A 3 -5.40 8.70 -7.87
C TRP A 3 -6.80 8.21 -7.52
N LEU A 4 -6.95 6.89 -7.47
CA LEU A 4 -8.15 6.17 -7.07
C LEU A 4 -7.75 5.09 -6.05
N THR A 5 -8.65 4.82 -5.11
CA THR A 5 -8.47 3.76 -4.10
C THR A 5 -9.65 2.81 -4.13
N ALA A 6 -9.40 1.52 -3.88
CA ALA A 6 -10.42 0.48 -3.79
C ALA A 6 -10.09 -0.48 -2.63
N GLY A 7 -11.11 -1.19 -2.15
CA GLY A 7 -11.01 -2.23 -1.12
C GLY A 7 -11.83 -1.94 0.13
N GLU A 8 -12.13 -3.01 0.86
CA GLU A 8 -12.98 -3.02 2.04
C GLU A 8 -12.16 -3.29 3.31
N SER A 9 -12.63 -2.79 4.47
CA SER A 9 -11.94 -2.97 5.75
C SER A 9 -11.71 -4.44 6.15
N HIS A 10 -12.53 -5.36 5.66
CA HIS A 10 -12.39 -6.81 5.88
C HIS A 10 -12.20 -7.59 4.57
N GLY A 11 -11.87 -6.89 3.47
CA GLY A 11 -11.51 -7.52 2.21
C GLY A 11 -10.09 -8.05 2.21
N PRO A 12 -9.67 -8.74 1.14
CA PRO A 12 -8.34 -9.35 1.05
C PRO A 12 -7.20 -8.33 0.91
N ALA A 13 -7.48 -7.17 0.33
CA ALA A 13 -6.48 -6.13 0.11
C ALA A 13 -7.12 -4.75 -0.13
N LEU A 14 -6.30 -3.71 0.06
CA LEU A 14 -6.57 -2.38 -0.46
C LEU A 14 -5.70 -2.13 -1.70
N VAL A 15 -6.22 -1.39 -2.66
CA VAL A 15 -5.48 -1.01 -3.88
C VAL A 15 -5.55 0.49 -4.08
N ALA A 16 -4.42 1.08 -4.49
CA ALA A 16 -4.35 2.45 -4.96
C ALA A 16 -3.74 2.49 -6.36
N THR A 17 -4.40 3.18 -7.28
CA THR A 17 -3.91 3.44 -8.63
C THR A 17 -3.63 4.92 -8.78
N LEU A 18 -2.41 5.28 -9.17
CA LEU A 18 -1.95 6.65 -9.36
C LEU A 18 -1.57 6.88 -10.82
N GLU A 19 -1.97 8.01 -11.39
CA GLU A 19 -1.70 8.36 -12.78
C GLU A 19 -1.13 9.78 -12.93
N GLY A 20 -0.32 9.96 -13.97
CA GLY A 20 0.36 11.22 -14.27
C GLY A 20 1.61 11.47 -13.42
N LEU A 21 2.24 10.40 -12.92
CA LEU A 21 3.58 10.45 -12.35
C LEU A 21 4.62 10.56 -13.47
N PRO A 22 5.67 11.39 -13.33
CA PRO A 22 6.80 11.34 -14.26
C PRO A 22 7.56 10.02 -14.09
N ALA A 23 8.28 9.61 -15.14
CA ALA A 23 9.24 8.51 -15.06
C ALA A 23 10.49 8.92 -14.27
N GLY A 24 11.17 7.95 -13.65
CA GLY A 24 12.44 8.16 -12.95
C GLY A 24 12.32 8.63 -11.49
N VAL A 25 11.13 8.65 -10.91
CA VAL A 25 10.94 8.97 -9.49
C VAL A 25 11.33 7.77 -8.64
N PRO A 26 12.27 7.90 -7.69
CA PRO A 26 12.64 6.81 -6.79
C PRO A 26 11.51 6.43 -5.85
N VAL A 27 11.15 5.15 -5.83
CA VAL A 27 10.16 4.61 -4.91
C VAL A 27 10.37 3.10 -4.72
N THR A 28 10.31 2.64 -3.48
CA THR A 28 10.40 1.22 -3.10
C THR A 28 9.25 0.83 -2.18
N THR A 29 8.96 -0.47 -2.10
CA THR A 29 7.93 -0.99 -1.18
C THR A 29 8.27 -0.67 0.27
N ALA A 30 9.55 -0.71 0.64
CA ALA A 30 10.04 -0.31 1.96
C ALA A 30 9.69 1.15 2.29
N MET A 31 9.91 2.08 1.35
CA MET A 31 9.54 3.50 1.56
C MET A 31 8.04 3.68 1.82
N VAL A 32 7.20 2.91 1.13
CA VAL A 32 5.75 2.95 1.31
C VAL A 32 5.36 2.29 2.63
N ALA A 33 5.94 1.14 2.98
CA ALA A 33 5.71 0.45 4.24
C ALA A 33 6.09 1.33 5.44
N ASP A 34 7.23 2.02 5.39
CA ASP A 34 7.67 2.97 6.41
C ASP A 34 6.67 4.13 6.55
N ALA A 35 6.09 4.61 5.43
CA ALA A 35 5.07 5.63 5.45
C ALA A 35 3.75 5.15 6.08
N LEU A 36 3.36 3.90 5.82
CA LEU A 36 2.19 3.28 6.44
C LEU A 36 2.40 3.05 7.94
N ALA A 37 3.60 2.61 8.35
CA ALA A 37 3.95 2.41 9.75
C ALA A 37 3.77 3.69 10.58
N ARG A 38 4.08 4.87 10.02
CA ARG A 38 3.85 6.16 10.70
C ARG A 38 2.39 6.43 11.03
N ARG A 39 1.42 5.86 10.29
CA ARG A 39 -0.03 6.00 10.60
C ARG A 39 -0.39 5.39 11.96
N ARG A 40 0.47 4.52 12.49
CA ARG A 40 0.26 3.80 13.75
C ARG A 40 0.81 4.55 14.96
N LEU A 41 1.57 5.62 14.74
CA LEU A 41 2.16 6.45 15.78
C LEU A 41 1.10 7.44 16.29
N GLY A 42 0.48 7.13 17.43
CA GLY A 42 -0.47 8.02 18.11
C GLY A 42 -1.00 7.42 19.41
N TYR A 43 -1.01 8.22 20.49
CA TYR A 43 -1.53 7.83 21.79
C TYR A 43 -3.01 7.42 21.67
N GLY A 44 -3.38 6.23 22.17
CA GLY A 44 -4.75 5.70 22.07
C GLY A 44 -5.04 4.81 20.85
N ARG A 45 -4.09 4.58 19.93
CA ARG A 45 -4.26 3.54 18.89
C ARG A 45 -3.97 2.16 19.49
N GLY A 46 -5.01 1.32 19.57
CA GLY A 46 -5.02 0.05 20.32
C GLY A 46 -4.05 -1.02 19.81
N ALA A 47 -3.87 -2.08 20.61
CA ALA A 47 -2.93 -3.19 20.39
C ALA A 47 -3.08 -3.90 19.03
N ARG A 48 -4.22 -3.75 18.35
CA ARG A 48 -4.53 -4.33 17.03
C ARG A 48 -3.56 -3.86 15.93
N MET A 49 -3.07 -2.62 15.99
CA MET A 49 -2.09 -2.09 15.01
C MET A 49 -0.63 -2.53 15.26
N LYS A 50 -0.34 -3.25 16.35
CA LYS A 50 1.04 -3.67 16.69
C LYS A 50 1.52 -4.90 15.90
N PHE A 51 0.61 -5.68 15.29
CA PHE A 51 0.95 -6.99 14.72
C PHE A 51 0.67 -7.16 13.21
N GLU A 52 -0.28 -6.44 12.62
CA GLU A 52 -0.52 -6.50 11.17
C GLU A 52 0.65 -5.84 10.45
N GLN A 53 1.53 -6.55 9.74
CA GLN A 53 2.46 -5.87 8.82
C GLN A 53 1.75 -5.69 7.49
N ASP A 54 1.53 -4.44 7.08
CA ASP A 54 0.92 -4.12 5.79
C ASP A 54 1.89 -4.58 4.68
N GLU A 55 1.59 -5.69 4.01
CA GLU A 55 2.40 -6.18 2.91
C GLU A 55 2.16 -5.31 1.68
N VAL A 56 3.15 -4.47 1.34
CA VAL A 56 3.06 -3.55 0.20
C VAL A 56 3.67 -4.17 -1.06
N THR A 57 2.89 -4.20 -2.13
CA THR A 57 3.32 -4.69 -3.44
C THR A 57 3.03 -3.66 -4.53
N PHE A 58 4.03 -3.37 -5.38
CA PHE A 58 3.80 -2.68 -6.64
C PHE A 58 3.35 -3.69 -7.71
N LEU A 59 2.11 -3.56 -8.18
CA LEU A 59 1.55 -4.40 -9.25
C LEU A 59 1.92 -3.87 -10.65
N GLY A 60 2.27 -2.58 -10.77
CA GLY A 60 2.63 -1.95 -12.03
C GLY A 60 3.18 -0.54 -11.86
N GLY A 61 3.79 -0.01 -12.92
CA GLY A 61 4.27 1.38 -13.00
C GLY A 61 5.60 1.67 -12.30
N VAL A 62 6.19 0.68 -11.61
CA VAL A 62 7.50 0.79 -10.95
C VAL A 62 8.38 -0.38 -11.40
N ARG A 63 9.64 -0.10 -11.76
CA ARG A 63 10.64 -1.11 -12.10
C ARG A 63 12.00 -0.69 -11.54
N HIS A 64 12.72 -1.62 -10.91
CA HIS A 64 14.03 -1.37 -10.29
C HIS A 64 14.05 -0.14 -9.36
N GLY A 65 12.97 0.09 -8.61
CA GLY A 65 12.86 1.20 -7.67
C GLY A 65 12.58 2.57 -8.30
N LEU A 66 12.20 2.63 -9.58
CA LEU A 66 11.90 3.87 -10.29
C LEU A 66 10.51 3.79 -10.94
N THR A 67 9.78 4.91 -10.94
CA THR A 67 8.53 5.03 -11.71
C THR A 67 8.79 4.98 -13.21
N MET A 68 7.84 4.43 -13.97
CA MET A 68 7.94 4.24 -15.42
C MET A 68 7.17 5.29 -16.23
N GLY A 69 6.44 6.21 -15.56
CA GLY A 69 5.54 7.16 -16.21
C GLY A 69 4.16 6.60 -16.56
N SER A 70 4.02 5.27 -16.62
CA SER A 70 2.73 4.59 -16.67
C SER A 70 2.01 4.61 -15.31
N PRO A 71 0.71 4.27 -15.25
CA PRO A 71 -0.02 4.15 -13.99
C PRO A 71 0.69 3.27 -12.98
N VAL A 72 0.81 3.75 -11.74
CA VAL A 72 1.36 3.00 -10.62
C VAL A 72 0.22 2.37 -9.84
N ALA A 73 0.24 1.04 -9.73
CA ALA A 73 -0.70 0.29 -8.90
C ALA A 73 0.02 -0.25 -7.67
N VAL A 74 -0.47 0.12 -6.48
CA VAL A 74 -0.01 -0.37 -5.19
C VAL A 74 -1.11 -1.21 -4.56
N MET A 75 -0.75 -2.38 -4.06
CA MET A 75 -1.59 -3.22 -3.23
C MET A 75 -1.05 -3.24 -1.81
N VAL A 76 -1.96 -3.18 -0.82
CA VAL A 76 -1.68 -3.43 0.59
C VAL A 76 -2.49 -4.66 1.01
N GLY A 77 -1.82 -5.77 1.29
CA GLY A 77 -2.47 -7.02 1.70
C GLY A 77 -3.03 -6.95 3.11
N ASN A 78 -4.21 -7.55 3.32
CA ASN A 78 -4.80 -7.72 4.64
C ASN A 78 -4.35 -9.05 5.25
N THR A 79 -3.47 -8.98 6.26
CA THR A 79 -2.94 -10.18 6.93
C THR A 79 -4.01 -10.97 7.69
N GLU A 80 -5.15 -10.37 8.00
CA GLU A 80 -6.25 -11.03 8.69
C GLU A 80 -7.26 -11.68 7.72
N TRP A 81 -7.09 -11.54 6.41
CA TRP A 81 -8.01 -12.12 5.41
C TRP A 81 -8.32 -13.61 5.61
N PRO A 82 -7.37 -14.49 5.98
CA PRO A 82 -7.68 -15.91 6.23
C PRO A 82 -8.72 -16.16 7.32
N LYS A 83 -9.03 -15.17 8.19
CA LYS A 83 -10.11 -15.27 9.19
C LYS A 83 -11.50 -14.99 8.61
N TRP A 84 -11.55 -14.42 7.41
CA TRP A 84 -12.76 -14.00 6.70
C TRP A 84 -13.03 -14.84 5.45
N GLU A 85 -12.06 -15.62 5.01
CA GLU A 85 -12.20 -16.63 3.95
C GLU A 85 -13.02 -17.81 4.51
N LEU A 86 -14.25 -17.97 4.01
CA LEU A 86 -15.18 -19.04 4.37
C LEU A 86 -14.66 -20.43 3.97
#